data_AF-A0AAW7M3D3-F1
#
_entry.id   AF-A0AAW7M3D3-F1
#
_cell.length_a   1.000
_cell.length_b   1.000
_cell.length_c   1.000
_cell.angle_alpha   90.00
_cell.angle_beta   90.00
_cell.angle_gamma   90.00
#
_symmetry.space_group_name_H-M   'P 1'
#
loop_
_entity.id
_entity.type
_entity.pdbx_description
1 polymer ?
#
loop_
_entity_poly.entity_id
_entity_poly.type
_entity_poly.pdbx_seq_one_letter_code
_entity_poly.pdbx_strand_id
1 'polypeptide(L)'
;MSELQSPPDPVASVGATSAAWLATAIGIPVYGASALILSYVGGPVVSALAPDAQGEEHSWVFIGVAFTNVAIALLGIVLVSHTAGRVLFSRTRGLAPMAAGRAFAIMGALLAVVPVVFIAMGQPLHVVGGLYAAIAVGVPCGLTAGLTRAVLPGILESPFARRTAVWVGVLGYVVVLGWTAVVMFGIGR
;
A
#
# COMPACT_ATOMS: atom_id res chain seq x y z
N MET A 1 2.21 35.92 32.82
CA MET A 1 1.74 35.23 31.60
C MET A 1 2.32 33.83 31.65
N SER A 2 1.50 32.84 31.98
CA SER A 2 1.93 31.43 31.97
C SER A 2 1.99 31.01 30.51
N GLU A 3 3.17 30.64 30.00
CA GLU A 3 3.28 29.97 28.70
C GLU A 3 2.41 28.71 28.75
N LEU A 4 1.35 28.68 27.95
CA LEU A 4 0.57 27.47 27.73
C LEU A 4 1.48 26.49 27.01
N GLN A 5 2.09 25.60 27.79
CA GLN A 5 2.91 24.51 27.27
C GLN A 5 2.03 23.69 26.32
N SER A 6 2.35 23.77 25.02
CA SER A 6 1.60 23.01 24.02
C SER A 6 1.73 21.52 24.34
N PRO A 7 0.65 20.74 24.26
CA PRO A 7 0.73 19.31 24.54
C PRO A 7 1.79 18.66 23.64
N PRO A 8 2.57 17.70 24.17
CA PRO A 8 3.62 17.04 23.40
C PRO A 8 3.04 16.31 22.19
N ASP A 9 3.70 16.45 21.03
CA ASP A 9 3.29 15.79 19.79
C ASP A 9 3.21 14.26 20.00
N PRO A 10 2.02 13.64 19.83
CA PRO A 10 1.82 12.22 20.09
C PRO A 10 2.77 11.34 19.27
N VAL A 11 3.17 11.77 18.07
CA VAL A 11 4.10 11.00 17.21
C VAL A 11 5.51 10.98 17.77
N ALA A 12 5.95 12.06 18.42
CA ALA A 12 7.30 12.17 18.97
C ALA A 12 7.56 11.18 20.12
N SER A 13 6.48 10.76 20.81
CA SER A 13 6.53 9.84 21.94
C SER A 13 6.57 8.35 21.55
N VAL A 14 6.25 8.01 20.29
CA VAL A 14 6.10 6.61 19.87
C VAL A 14 7.41 6.04 19.35
N GLY A 15 7.82 4.90 19.91
CA GLY A 15 8.97 4.14 19.43
C GLY A 15 8.79 3.65 17.99
N ALA A 16 9.88 3.66 17.20
CA ALA A 16 9.85 3.28 15.79
C ALA A 16 9.31 1.86 15.53
N THR A 17 9.51 0.92 16.46
CA THR A 17 8.97 -0.45 16.36
C THR A 17 7.45 -0.47 16.48
N SER A 18 6.88 0.25 17.43
CA SER A 18 5.43 0.36 17.59
C SER A 18 4.79 1.07 16.41
N ALA A 19 5.43 2.13 15.90
CA ALA A 19 5.01 2.81 14.68
C ALA A 19 5.01 1.88 13.46
N ALA A 20 6.02 1.00 13.32
CA ALA A 20 6.09 0.02 12.22
C ALA A 20 4.95 -1.01 12.25
N TRP A 21 4.59 -1.51 13.44
CA TRP A 21 3.47 -2.43 13.59
C TRP A 21 2.13 -1.76 13.30
N LEU A 22 1.93 -0.52 13.78
CA LEU A 22 0.73 0.26 13.44
C LEU A 22 0.67 0.54 11.94
N ALA A 23 1.80 0.91 11.33
CA ALA A 23 1.88 1.13 9.90
C ALA A 23 1.54 -0.14 9.10
N THR A 24 1.96 -1.31 9.57
CA THR A 24 1.59 -2.59 8.96
C THR A 24 0.09 -2.86 9.07
N ALA A 25 -0.47 -2.68 10.27
CA ALA A 25 -1.90 -2.92 10.52
C ALA A 25 -2.81 -1.98 9.72
N ILE A 26 -2.41 -0.73 9.52
CA ILE A 26 -3.14 0.24 8.69
C ILE A 26 -2.86 0.01 7.20
N GLY A 27 -1.61 -0.30 6.87
CA GLY A 27 -1.14 -0.38 5.49
C GLY A 27 -1.80 -1.50 4.70
N ILE A 28 -1.95 -2.70 5.28
CA ILE A 28 -2.57 -3.85 4.61
C ILE A 28 -3.99 -3.54 4.08
N PRO A 29 -4.95 -3.09 4.91
CA PRO A 29 -6.30 -2.80 4.44
C PRO A 29 -6.35 -1.61 3.49
N VAL A 30 -5.55 -0.56 3.72
CA VAL A 30 -5.48 0.61 2.81
C VAL A 30 -4.94 0.18 1.43
N TYR A 31 -3.90 -0.65 1.41
CA TYR A 31 -3.35 -1.20 0.17
C TYR A 31 -4.36 -2.08 -0.54
N GLY A 32 -4.95 -3.05 0.16
CA GLY A 32 -5.94 -3.97 -0.42
C GLY A 32 -7.12 -3.22 -1.05
N ALA A 33 -7.68 -2.24 -0.33
CA ALA A 33 -8.78 -1.44 -0.85
C ALA A 33 -8.38 -0.61 -2.08
N SER A 34 -7.25 0.12 -2.00
CA SER A 34 -6.79 0.97 -3.10
C SER A 34 -6.36 0.18 -4.33
N ALA A 35 -5.63 -0.92 -4.14
CA ALA A 35 -5.23 -1.82 -5.22
C ALA A 35 -6.45 -2.45 -5.90
N LEU A 36 -7.47 -2.88 -5.14
CA LEU A 36 -8.71 -3.43 -5.71
C LEU A 36 -9.44 -2.38 -6.57
N ILE A 37 -9.68 -1.20 -6.01
CA ILE A 37 -10.39 -0.11 -6.70
C ILE A 37 -9.64 0.28 -7.98
N LEU A 38 -8.33 0.48 -7.89
CA LEU A 38 -7.52 0.91 -9.04
C LEU A 38 -7.32 -0.20 -10.06
N SER A 39 -7.27 -1.47 -9.65
CA SER A 39 -7.26 -2.61 -10.58
C SER A 39 -8.57 -2.69 -11.36
N TYR A 40 -9.71 -2.45 -10.69
CA TYR A 40 -11.04 -2.44 -11.31
C TYR A 40 -11.18 -1.30 -12.31
N VAL A 41 -10.74 -0.09 -11.94
CA VAL A 41 -10.79 1.10 -12.82
C VAL A 41 -9.77 1.00 -13.96
N GLY A 42 -8.59 0.43 -13.71
CA GLY A 42 -7.53 0.30 -14.70
C GLY A 42 -7.83 -0.72 -15.81
N GLY A 43 -8.64 -1.75 -15.53
CA GLY A 43 -8.98 -2.80 -16.49
C GLY A 43 -9.60 -2.25 -17.79
N PRO A 44 -10.68 -1.45 -17.72
CA PRO A 44 -11.27 -0.82 -18.90
C PRO A 44 -10.31 0.07 -19.69
N VAL A 45 -9.39 0.78 -19.00
CA VAL A 45 -8.38 1.62 -19.65
C VAL A 45 -7.41 0.77 -20.45
N VAL A 46 -6.96 -0.35 -19.90
CA VAL A 46 -6.09 -1.32 -20.59
C VAL A 46 -6.76 -1.90 -21.82
N SER A 47 -8.01 -2.36 -21.68
CA SER A 47 -8.76 -2.93 -22.81
C SER A 47 -9.01 -1.91 -23.92
N ALA A 48 -9.19 -0.63 -23.59
CA ALA A 48 -9.31 0.44 -24.58
C ALA A 48 -7.98 0.75 -25.30
N LEU A 49 -6.84 0.56 -24.63
CA LEU A 49 -5.51 0.85 -25.19
C LEU A 49 -4.92 -0.31 -26.01
N ALA A 50 -5.42 -1.53 -25.84
CA ALA A 50 -4.99 -2.72 -26.59
C ALA A 50 -6.21 -3.52 -27.09
N PRO A 51 -7.03 -2.96 -28.01
CA PRO A 51 -8.24 -3.63 -28.48
C PRO A 51 -7.97 -4.94 -29.24
N ASP A 52 -6.79 -5.05 -29.88
CA ASP A 52 -6.39 -6.22 -30.67
C ASP A 52 -5.65 -7.29 -29.85
N ALA A 53 -5.36 -7.03 -28.58
CA ALA A 53 -4.64 -7.97 -27.74
C ALA A 53 -5.51 -9.20 -27.45
N GLN A 54 -4.90 -10.38 -27.57
CA GLN A 54 -5.62 -11.63 -27.39
C GLN A 54 -6.06 -11.80 -25.93
N GLY A 55 -7.13 -12.58 -25.70
CA GLY A 55 -7.65 -12.82 -24.35
C GLY A 55 -6.61 -13.45 -23.41
N GLU A 56 -5.68 -14.24 -23.94
CA GLU A 56 -4.59 -14.84 -23.18
C GLU A 56 -3.55 -13.80 -22.73
N GLU A 57 -3.14 -12.87 -23.61
CA GLU A 57 -2.18 -11.80 -23.27
C GLU A 57 -2.73 -10.88 -22.18
N HIS A 58 -4.02 -10.52 -22.28
CA HIS A 58 -4.70 -9.78 -21.23
C HIS A 58 -4.69 -10.55 -19.89
N SER A 59 -4.97 -11.85 -19.93
CA SER A 59 -5.03 -12.69 -18.73
C SER A 59 -3.70 -12.71 -17.98
N TRP A 60 -2.57 -12.80 -18.70
CA TRP A 60 -1.25 -12.77 -18.09
C TRP A 60 -0.94 -11.45 -17.38
N VAL A 61 -1.38 -10.31 -17.92
CA VAL A 61 -1.19 -8.99 -17.29
C VAL A 61 -1.94 -8.94 -15.96
N PHE A 62 -3.20 -9.37 -15.96
CA PHE A 62 -4.03 -9.39 -14.75
C PHE A 62 -3.49 -10.34 -13.69
N ILE A 63 -3.01 -11.53 -14.09
CA ILE A 63 -2.39 -12.50 -13.18
C ILE A 63 -1.10 -11.94 -12.57
N GLY A 64 -0.23 -11.33 -13.37
CA GLY A 64 1.02 -10.74 -12.89
C GLY A 64 0.79 -9.61 -11.87
N VAL A 65 -0.18 -8.74 -12.14
CA VAL A 65 -0.60 -7.69 -11.18
C VAL A 65 -1.22 -8.28 -9.93
N ALA A 66 -2.10 -9.28 -10.06
CA ALA A 66 -2.73 -9.94 -8.92
C ALA A 66 -1.68 -10.56 -7.99
N PHE A 67 -0.75 -11.35 -8.54
CA PHE A 67 0.33 -11.97 -7.78
C PHE A 67 1.21 -10.93 -7.08
N THR A 68 1.54 -9.85 -7.79
CA THR A 68 2.34 -8.75 -7.24
C THR A 68 1.62 -8.05 -6.08
N ASN A 69 0.31 -7.82 -6.20
CA ASN A 69 -0.51 -7.26 -5.13
C ASN A 69 -0.54 -8.15 -3.89
N VAL A 70 -0.65 -9.47 -4.06
CA VAL A 70 -0.55 -10.44 -2.95
C VAL A 70 0.82 -10.33 -2.28
N ALA A 71 1.90 -10.38 -3.05
CA ALA A 71 3.26 -10.33 -2.51
C ALA A 71 3.52 -9.03 -1.74
N ILE A 72 3.04 -7.89 -2.25
CA ILE A 72 3.17 -6.61 -1.56
C ILE A 72 2.34 -6.59 -0.27
N ALA A 73 1.08 -7.02 -0.34
CA ALA A 73 0.21 -7.01 0.83
C ALA A 73 0.71 -7.93 1.96
N LEU A 74 1.18 -9.14 1.62
CA LEU A 74 1.60 -10.13 2.61
C LEU A 74 3.03 -9.91 3.12
N LEU A 75 3.95 -9.45 2.26
CA LEU A 75 5.37 -9.34 2.58
C LEU A 75 5.88 -7.91 2.45
N GLY A 76 5.59 -7.25 1.33
CA GLY A 76 6.13 -5.93 1.01
C GLY A 76 5.83 -4.88 2.09
N ILE A 77 4.57 -4.79 2.54
CA ILE A 77 4.15 -3.80 3.55
C ILE A 77 4.88 -4.02 4.88
N VAL A 78 4.97 -5.28 5.34
CA VAL A 78 5.67 -5.64 6.58
C VAL A 78 7.16 -5.30 6.45
N LEU A 79 7.80 -5.78 5.39
CA LEU A 79 9.23 -5.57 5.16
C LEU A 79 9.56 -4.08 5.09
N VAL A 80 8.84 -3.29 4.30
CA VAL A 80 9.09 -1.85 4.15
C VAL A 80 8.83 -1.11 5.46
N SER A 81 7.72 -1.42 6.14
CA SER A 81 7.40 -0.78 7.43
C SER A 81 8.47 -1.03 8.49
N HIS A 82 9.08 -2.22 8.50
CA HIS A 82 10.12 -2.62 9.44
C HIS A 82 11.55 -2.29 9.00
N THR A 83 11.76 -1.76 7.80
CA THR A 83 13.08 -1.38 7.26
C THR A 83 13.12 0.11 6.91
N ALA A 84 12.95 0.46 5.63
CA ALA A 84 13.00 1.83 5.11
C ALA A 84 11.99 2.75 5.82
N GLY A 85 10.80 2.24 6.15
CA GLY A 85 9.77 2.95 6.89
C GLY A 85 10.23 3.41 8.27
N ARG A 86 10.97 2.59 9.02
CA ARG A 86 11.54 2.98 10.33
C ARG A 86 12.57 4.10 10.19
N VAL A 87 13.46 3.97 9.20
CA VAL A 87 14.48 4.99 8.92
C VAL A 87 13.80 6.31 8.57
N LEU A 88 12.84 6.29 7.64
CA LEU A 88 12.12 7.48 7.23
C LEU A 88 11.27 8.07 8.36
N PHE A 89 10.62 7.25 9.16
CA PHE A 89 9.87 7.68 10.34
C PHE A 89 10.77 8.45 11.31
N SER A 90 11.95 7.91 11.63
CA SER A 90 12.89 8.58 12.54
C SER A 90 13.34 9.96 12.04
N ARG A 91 13.51 10.11 10.72
CA ARG A 91 13.92 11.36 10.07
C ARG A 91 12.79 12.38 9.91
N THR A 92 11.54 11.90 9.83
CA THR A 92 10.36 12.74 9.56
C THR A 92 9.47 12.96 10.79
N ARG A 93 9.86 12.45 11.97
CA ARG A 93 9.03 12.49 13.19
C ARG A 93 8.67 13.89 13.66
N GLY A 94 9.52 14.89 13.40
CA GLY A 94 9.28 16.30 13.76
C GLY A 94 8.71 17.15 12.62
N LEU A 95 8.38 16.54 11.47
CA LEU A 95 7.76 17.26 10.36
C LEU A 95 6.24 17.32 10.53
N ALA A 96 5.62 18.34 9.94
CA ALA A 96 4.17 18.42 9.84
C ALA A 96 3.58 17.14 9.21
N PRO A 97 2.40 16.67 9.65
CA PRO A 97 1.82 15.40 9.19
C PRO A 97 1.74 15.25 7.67
N MET A 98 1.38 16.33 6.95
CA MET A 98 1.31 16.31 5.48
C MET A 98 2.70 16.18 4.83
N ALA A 99 3.73 16.84 5.38
CA ALA A 99 5.09 16.75 4.86
C ALA A 99 5.67 15.34 5.08
N ALA A 100 5.46 14.77 6.26
CA ALA A 100 5.83 13.39 6.54
C ALA A 100 5.05 12.41 5.63
N GLY A 101 3.74 12.61 5.47
CA GLY A 101 2.92 11.82 4.56
C GLY A 101 3.42 11.85 3.11
N ARG A 102 3.80 13.02 2.59
CA ARG A 102 4.39 13.15 1.25
C ARG A 102 5.71 12.39 1.12
N ALA A 103 6.60 12.48 2.12
CA ALA A 103 7.86 11.73 2.10
C ALA A 103 7.62 10.21 2.03
N PHE A 104 6.65 9.71 2.80
CA PHE A 104 6.27 8.30 2.76
C PHE A 104 5.61 7.92 1.42
N ALA A 105 4.78 8.78 0.86
CA ALA A 105 4.17 8.54 -0.44
C ALA A 105 5.21 8.44 -1.56
N ILE A 106 6.20 9.33 -1.56
CA ILE A 106 7.33 9.29 -2.51
C ILE A 106 8.12 7.99 -2.33
N MET A 107 8.44 7.61 -1.10
CA MET A 107 9.14 6.34 -0.82
C MET A 107 8.35 5.14 -1.34
N GLY A 108 7.05 5.07 -1.04
CA GLY A 108 6.18 3.99 -1.49
C GLY A 108 6.11 3.91 -3.02
N ALA A 109 5.95 5.04 -3.69
CA ALA A 109 5.92 5.11 -5.16
C ALA A 109 7.26 4.69 -5.79
N LEU A 110 8.39 5.14 -5.24
CA LEU A 110 9.73 4.77 -5.73
C LEU A 110 10.01 3.27 -5.58
N LEU A 111 9.65 2.68 -4.44
CA LEU A 111 9.82 1.24 -4.23
C LEU A 111 8.94 0.41 -5.17
N ALA A 112 7.77 0.92 -5.54
CA ALA A 112 6.86 0.27 -6.47
C ALA A 112 7.33 0.29 -7.93
N VAL A 113 8.31 1.13 -8.28
CA VAL A 113 8.89 1.12 -9.64
C VAL A 113 9.45 -0.26 -9.99
N VAL A 114 10.08 -0.95 -9.03
CA VAL A 114 10.67 -2.28 -9.26
C VAL A 114 9.63 -3.31 -9.68
N PRO A 115 8.55 -3.59 -8.92
CA PRO A 115 7.53 -4.53 -9.36
C PRO A 115 6.79 -4.07 -10.63
N VAL A 116 6.58 -2.77 -10.83
CA VAL A 116 5.95 -2.24 -12.05
C VAL A 116 6.79 -2.54 -13.29
N VAL A 117 8.09 -2.25 -13.24
CA VAL A 117 9.03 -2.55 -14.34
C VAL A 117 9.12 -4.06 -14.56
N PHE A 118 9.13 -4.86 -13.50
CA PHE A 118 9.16 -6.31 -13.62
C PHE A 118 7.93 -6.85 -14.37
N ILE A 119 6.72 -6.38 -14.02
CA ILE A 119 5.48 -6.75 -14.75
C ILE A 119 5.55 -6.26 -16.19
N ALA A 120 5.95 -5.01 -16.42
CA ALA A 120 6.04 -4.43 -17.76
C ALA A 120 6.97 -5.26 -18.67
N MET A 121 8.15 -5.63 -18.19
CA MET A 121 9.14 -6.36 -18.97
C MET A 121 8.81 -7.85 -19.14
N GLY A 122 7.99 -8.42 -18.26
CA GLY A 122 7.63 -9.83 -18.26
C GLY A 122 6.48 -10.22 -19.21
N GLN A 123 5.95 -9.28 -20.00
CA GLN A 123 4.69 -9.43 -20.76
C GLN A 123 4.86 -8.91 -22.20
N PRO A 124 4.24 -9.50 -23.23
CA PRO A 124 4.33 -9.00 -24.61
C PRO A 124 3.86 -7.54 -24.77
N LEU A 125 2.82 -7.17 -24.02
CA LEU A 125 2.24 -5.82 -24.03
C LEU A 125 2.93 -4.90 -23.02
N HIS A 126 4.25 -4.71 -23.17
CA HIS A 126 5.08 -4.04 -22.17
C HIS A 126 4.55 -2.67 -21.72
N VAL A 127 4.10 -1.84 -22.66
CA VAL A 127 3.62 -0.47 -22.39
C VAL A 127 2.28 -0.50 -21.65
N VAL A 128 1.34 -1.32 -22.13
CA VAL A 128 -0.03 -1.38 -21.58
C VAL A 128 -0.04 -2.11 -20.23
N GLY A 129 0.67 -3.23 -20.14
CA GLY A 129 0.88 -3.96 -18.89
C GLY A 129 1.64 -3.12 -17.86
N GLY A 130 2.64 -2.35 -18.29
CA GLY A 130 3.35 -1.40 -17.42
C GLY A 130 2.47 -0.27 -16.90
N LEU A 131 1.62 0.31 -17.75
CA LEU A 131 0.64 1.31 -17.33
C LEU A 131 -0.36 0.73 -16.34
N TYR A 132 -0.88 -0.47 -16.61
CA TYR A 132 -1.78 -1.16 -15.71
C TYR A 132 -1.13 -1.41 -14.34
N ALA A 133 0.10 -1.93 -14.34
CA ALA A 133 0.86 -2.15 -13.12
C ALA A 133 1.12 -0.84 -12.37
N ALA A 134 1.43 0.25 -13.06
CA ALA A 134 1.61 1.55 -12.43
C ALA A 134 0.33 2.02 -11.71
N ILE A 135 -0.84 1.83 -12.32
CA ILE A 135 -2.14 2.18 -11.74
C ILE A 135 -2.51 1.22 -10.58
N ALA A 136 -2.37 -0.08 -10.80
CA ALA A 136 -2.87 -1.13 -9.91
C ALA A 136 -1.91 -1.57 -8.80
N VAL A 137 -0.63 -1.16 -8.88
CA VAL A 137 0.43 -1.44 -7.90
C VAL A 137 1.13 -0.16 -7.47
N GLY A 138 1.62 0.63 -8.43
CA GLY A 138 2.40 1.83 -8.19
C GLY A 138 1.68 2.88 -7.34
N VAL A 139 0.50 3.30 -7.79
CA VAL A 139 -0.34 4.27 -7.09
C VAL A 139 -0.77 3.75 -5.70
N PRO A 140 -1.28 2.52 -5.53
CA PRO A 140 -1.57 1.94 -4.22
C PRO A 140 -0.39 1.98 -3.24
N CYS A 141 0.83 1.68 -3.69
CA CYS A 141 2.01 1.70 -2.82
C CYS A 141 2.29 3.10 -2.25
N GLY A 142 2.30 4.12 -3.12
CA GLY A 142 2.50 5.50 -2.70
C GLY A 142 1.35 6.02 -1.82
N LEU A 143 0.11 5.77 -2.24
CA LEU A 143 -1.08 6.16 -1.49
C LEU A 143 -1.09 5.53 -0.08
N THR A 144 -0.83 4.22 0.00
CA THR A 144 -0.83 3.48 1.27
C THR A 144 0.22 4.03 2.23
N ALA A 145 1.46 4.21 1.77
CA ALA A 145 2.53 4.73 2.63
C ALA A 145 2.21 6.15 3.13
N GLY A 146 1.75 7.03 2.24
CA GLY A 146 1.40 8.40 2.59
C GLY A 146 0.23 8.51 3.55
N LEU A 147 -0.88 7.82 3.25
CA LEU A 147 -2.07 7.81 4.09
C LEU A 147 -1.78 7.21 5.46
N THR A 148 -1.08 6.08 5.51
CA THR A 148 -0.69 5.43 6.77
C THR A 148 0.06 6.38 7.69
N ARG A 149 0.99 7.16 7.14
CA ARG A 149 1.73 8.16 7.93
C ARG A 149 0.87 9.35 8.33
N ALA A 150 -0.05 9.79 7.46
CA ALA A 150 -0.93 10.93 7.69
C ALA A 150 -1.98 10.66 8.77
N VAL A 151 -2.53 9.44 8.85
CA VAL A 151 -3.55 9.06 9.84
C VAL A 151 -2.95 8.67 11.20
N LEU A 152 -1.66 8.37 11.25
CA LEU A 152 -0.97 7.90 12.46
C LEU A 152 -1.18 8.82 13.68
N PRO A 153 -1.08 10.16 13.61
CA PRO A 153 -1.31 11.03 14.77
C PRO A 153 -2.68 10.81 15.42
N GLY A 154 -3.75 10.81 14.63
CA GLY A 154 -5.11 10.61 15.14
C GLY A 154 -5.35 9.20 15.71
N ILE A 155 -4.64 8.19 15.21
CA ILE A 155 -4.67 6.83 15.78
C ILE A 155 -3.96 6.77 17.13
N LEU A 156 -2.91 7.57 17.32
CA LEU A 156 -2.15 7.63 18.58
C LEU A 156 -2.86 8.42 19.67
N GLU A 157 -3.68 9.42 19.30
CA GLU A 157 -4.47 10.21 20.24
C GLU A 157 -5.59 9.42 20.93
N SER A 158 -6.11 8.36 20.28
CA SER A 158 -7.24 7.58 20.78
C SER A 158 -6.89 6.10 21.00
N PRO A 159 -6.95 5.59 22.26
CA PRO A 159 -6.78 4.17 22.54
C PRO A 159 -7.78 3.28 21.77
N PHE A 160 -8.99 3.78 21.55
CA PHE A 160 -10.01 3.11 20.76
C PHE A 160 -9.60 3.02 19.29
N ALA A 161 -9.16 4.13 18.68
CA ALA A 161 -8.69 4.14 17.30
C ALA A 161 -7.51 3.19 17.08
N ARG A 162 -6.56 3.16 18.02
CA ARG A 162 -5.44 2.22 18.01
C ARG A 162 -5.90 0.76 18.05
N ARG A 163 -6.83 0.41 18.93
CA ARG A 163 -7.38 -0.95 19.02
C ARG A 163 -8.11 -1.33 17.73
N THR A 164 -8.92 -0.42 17.19
CA THR A 164 -9.65 -0.63 15.94
C THR A 164 -8.68 -0.85 14.78
N ALA A 165 -7.62 -0.04 14.65
CA ALA A 165 -6.62 -0.18 13.59
C ALA A 165 -5.96 -1.57 13.58
N VAL A 166 -5.65 -2.13 14.75
CA VAL A 166 -5.12 -3.49 14.86
C VAL A 166 -6.12 -4.52 14.34
N TRP A 167 -7.39 -4.43 14.76
CA TRP A 167 -8.43 -5.35 14.30
C TRP A 167 -8.70 -5.25 12.80
N VAL A 168 -8.76 -4.04 12.22
CA VAL A 168 -8.94 -3.92 10.76
C VAL A 168 -7.69 -4.38 10.01
N GLY A 169 -6.50 -4.27 10.60
CA GLY A 169 -5.28 -4.88 10.05
C GLY A 169 -5.34 -6.40 10.00
N VAL A 170 -5.76 -7.04 11.11
CA VAL A 170 -5.96 -8.51 11.17
C VAL A 170 -7.03 -8.95 10.16
N LEU A 171 -8.18 -8.28 10.16
CA LEU A 171 -9.26 -8.59 9.22
C LEU A 171 -8.80 -8.39 7.77
N GLY A 172 -8.12 -7.28 7.46
CA GLY A 172 -7.57 -6.99 6.14
C GLY A 172 -6.59 -8.08 5.68
N TYR A 173 -5.73 -8.56 6.58
CA TYR A 173 -4.82 -9.67 6.29
C TYR A 173 -5.58 -10.97 5.96
N VAL A 174 -6.60 -11.32 6.76
CA VAL A 174 -7.46 -12.50 6.49
C VAL A 174 -8.18 -12.37 5.14
N VAL A 175 -8.68 -11.18 4.82
CA VAL A 175 -9.34 -10.91 3.52
C VAL A 175 -8.34 -11.08 2.37
N VAL A 176 -7.12 -10.56 2.48
CA VAL A 176 -6.07 -10.74 1.47
C VAL A 176 -5.73 -12.22 1.29
N LEU A 177 -5.62 -12.99 2.38
CA LEU A 177 -5.38 -14.43 2.30
C LEU A 177 -6.53 -15.17 1.62
N GLY A 178 -7.78 -14.86 1.99
CA GLY A 178 -8.97 -15.45 1.38
C GLY A 178 -9.04 -15.15 -0.12
N TRP A 179 -8.81 -13.90 -0.51
CA TRP A 179 -8.77 -13.49 -1.91
C TRP A 179 -7.63 -14.18 -2.67
N THR A 180 -6.43 -14.25 -2.08
CA THR A 180 -5.29 -14.98 -2.65
C THR A 180 -5.64 -16.44 -2.93
N ALA A 181 -6.31 -17.10 -1.98
CA ALA A 181 -6.73 -18.48 -2.15
C ALA A 181 -7.73 -18.65 -3.31
N VAL A 182 -8.69 -17.73 -3.43
CA VAL A 182 -9.65 -17.71 -4.55
C VAL A 182 -8.93 -17.51 -5.90
N VAL A 183 -8.00 -16.56 -5.99
CA VAL A 183 -7.27 -16.26 -7.22
C VAL A 183 -6.34 -17.40 -7.63
N MET A 184 -5.60 -17.98 -6.68
CA MET A 184 -4.58 -19.00 -6.97
C MET A 184 -5.18 -20.40 -7.19
N PHE A 185 -6.24 -20.75 -6.45
CA PHE A 185 -6.80 -22.11 -6.46
C PHE A 185 -8.18 -22.19 -7.11
N GLY A 186 -8.75 -21.08 -7.56
CA GLY A 186 -10.06 -21.06 -8.21
C GLY A 186 -11.20 -21.52 -7.31
N ILE A 187 -11.06 -21.41 -5.98
CA ILE A 187 -12.12 -21.81 -5.03
C ILE A 187 -13.37 -20.96 -5.33
N GLY A 188 -14.37 -21.57 -5.99
CA GLY A 188 -15.58 -20.89 -6.46
C GLY A 188 -15.72 -20.75 -7.98
N ARG A 189 -14.83 -21.36 -8.78
CA ARG A 189 -15.04 -21.62 -10.22
C ARG A 189 -15.43 -23.08 -10.47
#